data_AF-A0A2M7IXM0-F1
#
_entry.id   AF-A0A2M7IXM0-F1
#
_cell.length_a   1.000
_cell.length_b   1.000
_cell.length_c   1.000
_cell.angle_alpha   90.00
_cell.angle_beta   90.00
_cell.angle_gamma   90.00
#
_symmetry.space_group_name_H-M   'P 1'
#
loop_
_entity.id
_entity.type
_entity.pdbx_description
1 polymer ?
#
loop_
_entity_poly.entity_id
_entity_poly.type
_entity_poly.pdbx_seq_one_letter_code
_entity_poly.pdbx_strand_id
1 'polypeptide(L)'
;MVFSEILVDEKIKRIKDYLEEIKPLLSLSVQEILNDFTKLRAIERNFQLIVDEMIDVNQHFIKELGFDISNDLEGTFHILGENKVLPEDFALKIAPVVGLRNRLVHRYEKLDPKTFIESFQKEHSDFEEYIKFIINYLEKQKNI
;
A
#
# COMPACT_ATOMS: atom_id res chain seq x y z
N MET A 1 3.44 3.38 26.22
CA MET A 1 2.94 2.96 24.90
C MET A 1 3.63 1.67 24.57
N VAL A 2 2.86 0.61 24.33
CA VAL A 2 3.40 -0.67 23.86
C VAL A 2 3.17 -0.63 22.36
N PHE A 3 4.24 -0.51 21.59
CA PHE A 3 4.18 -0.67 20.14
C PHE A 3 3.44 -1.97 19.84
N SER A 4 2.27 -1.89 19.20
CA SER A 4 1.39 -3.04 19.04
C SER A 4 1.83 -3.82 17.79
N GLU A 5 2.92 -4.58 17.91
CA GLU A 5 3.42 -5.43 16.84
C GLU A 5 2.33 -6.36 16.27
N ILE A 6 1.47 -6.88 17.16
CA ILE A 6 0.36 -7.75 16.79
C ILE A 6 -0.56 -7.06 15.77
N LEU A 7 -0.85 -5.77 15.96
CA LEU A 7 -1.71 -5.01 15.05
C LEU A 7 -1.03 -4.82 13.70
N VAL A 8 0.27 -4.50 13.69
CA VAL A 8 1.04 -4.35 12.43
C VAL A 8 1.11 -5.69 11.68
N ASP A 9 1.36 -6.80 12.38
CA ASP A 9 1.43 -8.14 11.80
C ASP A 9 0.09 -8.56 11.17
N GLU A 10 -1.03 -8.28 11.84
CA GLU A 10 -2.38 -8.51 11.30
C GLU A 10 -2.62 -7.72 10.02
N LYS A 11 -2.20 -6.44 9.96
CA LYS A 11 -2.34 -5.60 8.76
C LYS A 11 -1.45 -6.09 7.63
N ILE A 12 -0.20 -6.45 7.92
CA ILE A 12 0.71 -7.05 6.93
C ILE A 12 0.13 -8.35 6.37
N LYS A 13 -0.45 -9.20 7.22
CA LYS A 13 -1.12 -10.42 6.77
C LYS A 13 -2.28 -10.10 5.82
N ARG A 14 -3.11 -9.11 6.13
CA ARG A 14 -4.20 -8.68 5.24
C ARG A 14 -3.70 -8.19 3.88
N ILE A 15 -2.64 -7.37 3.87
CA ILE A 15 -2.03 -6.91 2.61
C ILE A 15 -1.58 -8.11 1.77
N LYS A 16 -0.93 -9.11 2.39
CA LYS A 16 -0.51 -10.34 1.69
C LYS A 16 -1.71 -11.14 1.16
N ASP A 17 -2.74 -11.31 1.97
CA ASP A 17 -3.95 -12.02 1.58
C ASP A 17 -4.61 -11.34 0.35
N TYR A 18 -4.74 -10.02 0.37
CA TYR A 18 -5.29 -9.24 -0.76
C TYR A 18 -4.43 -9.31 -2.02
N LEU A 19 -3.10 -9.28 -1.89
CA LEU A 19 -2.19 -9.44 -3.02
C LEU A 19 -2.32 -10.84 -3.66
N GLU A 20 -2.43 -11.89 -2.85
CA GLU A 20 -2.62 -13.25 -3.36
C GLU A 20 -4.00 -13.44 -4.02
N GLU A 21 -5.05 -12.80 -3.51
CA GLU A 21 -6.39 -12.82 -4.14
C GLU A 21 -6.39 -12.26 -5.57
N ILE A 22 -5.64 -11.19 -5.82
CA ILE A 22 -5.61 -10.53 -7.14
C ILE A 22 -4.53 -11.06 -8.08
N LYS A 23 -3.53 -11.79 -7.58
CA LYS A 23 -2.42 -12.31 -8.38
C LYS A 23 -2.85 -13.12 -9.62
N PRO A 24 -3.89 -13.98 -9.56
CA PRO A 24 -4.41 -14.65 -10.75
C PRO A 24 -5.10 -13.70 -11.74
N LEU A 25 -5.60 -12.54 -11.28
CA LEU A 25 -6.22 -11.53 -12.14
C LEU A 25 -5.16 -10.65 -12.81
N LEU A 26 -4.07 -10.35 -12.10
CA LEU A 26 -2.96 -9.55 -12.63
C LEU A 26 -2.18 -10.25 -13.76
N SER A 27 -2.30 -11.57 -13.90
CA SER A 27 -1.70 -12.32 -15.01
C SER A 27 -2.54 -12.33 -16.30
N LEU A 28 -3.79 -11.84 -16.24
CA LEU A 28 -4.66 -11.71 -17.40
C LEU A 28 -4.27 -10.51 -18.26
N SER A 29 -4.68 -10.51 -19.52
CA SER A 29 -4.54 -9.31 -20.35
C SER A 29 -5.46 -8.18 -19.85
N VAL A 30 -5.04 -6.94 -20.07
CA VAL A 30 -5.84 -5.75 -19.72
C VAL A 30 -7.24 -5.83 -20.34
N GLN A 31 -7.38 -6.32 -21.57
CA GLN A 31 -8.68 -6.49 -22.23
C GLN A 31 -9.58 -7.53 -21.55
N GLU A 32 -9.03 -8.66 -21.08
CA GLU A 32 -9.81 -9.66 -20.34
C GLU A 32 -10.37 -9.12 -19.02
N ILE A 33 -9.60 -8.25 -18.36
CA ILE A 33 -10.03 -7.57 -17.14
C ILE A 33 -11.09 -6.50 -17.45
N LEU A 34 -10.87 -5.68 -18.48
CA LEU A 34 -11.81 -4.61 -18.86
C LEU A 34 -13.16 -5.13 -19.36
N ASN A 35 -13.17 -6.31 -20.00
CA ASN A 35 -14.40 -6.94 -20.49
C ASN A 35 -15.20 -7.67 -19.40
N ASP A 36 -14.69 -7.74 -18.18
CA ASP A 36 -15.37 -8.38 -17.04
C ASP A 36 -15.37 -7.43 -15.83
N PHE A 37 -16.51 -6.78 -15.62
CA PHE A 37 -16.67 -5.83 -14.52
C PHE A 37 -16.40 -6.45 -13.14
N THR A 38 -16.59 -7.77 -12.97
CA THR A 38 -16.34 -8.45 -11.71
C THR A 38 -14.84 -8.50 -11.42
N LYS A 39 -14.02 -8.83 -12.43
CA LYS A 39 -12.56 -8.82 -12.33
C LYS A 39 -12.03 -7.41 -12.06
N LEU A 40 -12.52 -6.42 -12.81
CA LEU A 40 -12.16 -5.03 -12.61
C LEU A 40 -12.48 -4.58 -11.18
N ARG A 41 -13.70 -4.84 -10.69
CA ARG A 41 -14.10 -4.46 -9.32
C ARG A 41 -13.30 -5.18 -8.24
N ALA A 42 -12.94 -6.45 -8.46
CA ALA A 42 -12.10 -7.21 -7.54
C ALA A 42 -10.70 -6.59 -7.42
N ILE A 43 -10.09 -6.21 -8.55
CA ILE A 43 -8.78 -5.53 -8.58
C ILE A 43 -8.87 -4.16 -7.89
N GLU A 44 -9.85 -3.34 -8.26
CA GLU A 44 -10.05 -2.01 -7.67
C GLU A 44 -10.22 -2.08 -6.15
N ARG A 45 -11.04 -3.03 -5.67
CA ARG A 45 -11.32 -3.18 -4.24
C ARG A 45 -10.09 -3.64 -3.46
N ASN A 46 -9.37 -4.64 -3.97
CA ASN A 46 -8.17 -5.13 -3.32
C ASN A 46 -7.06 -4.07 -3.31
N PHE A 47 -6.88 -3.33 -4.41
CA PHE A 47 -5.96 -2.20 -4.44
C PHE A 47 -6.28 -1.16 -3.36
N GLN A 48 -7.57 -0.77 -3.24
CA GLN A 48 -7.99 0.14 -2.18
C GLN A 48 -7.64 -0.41 -0.78
N LEU A 49 -7.98 -1.67 -0.53
CA LEU A 49 -7.75 -2.33 0.76
C LEU A 49 -6.27 -2.41 1.12
N ILE A 50 -5.41 -2.75 0.17
CA ILE A 50 -3.95 -2.79 0.35
C ILE A 50 -3.44 -1.41 0.78
N VAL A 51 -3.81 -0.36 0.07
CA VAL A 51 -3.36 1.01 0.36
C VAL A 51 -3.89 1.49 1.71
N ASP A 52 -5.13 1.15 2.06
CA ASP A 52 -5.72 1.49 3.37
C ASP A 52 -4.95 0.84 4.52
N GLU A 53 -4.61 -0.44 4.40
CA GLU A 53 -3.81 -1.13 5.42
C GLU A 53 -2.38 -0.56 5.52
N MET A 54 -1.77 -0.14 4.39
CA MET A 54 -0.46 0.52 4.41
C MET A 54 -0.51 1.87 5.13
N ILE A 55 -1.52 2.69 4.86
CA ILE A 55 -1.73 3.97 5.54
C ILE A 55 -1.90 3.76 7.04
N ASP A 56 -2.71 2.77 7.43
CA ASP A 56 -2.91 2.46 8.85
C ASP A 56 -1.61 2.00 9.53
N VAL A 57 -0.78 1.20 8.86
CA VAL A 57 0.55 0.81 9.34
C VAL A 57 1.42 2.06 9.51
N ASN A 58 1.51 2.93 8.49
CA ASN A 58 2.31 4.16 8.57
C ASN A 58 1.88 5.03 9.76
N GLN A 59 0.57 5.25 9.92
CA GLN A 59 0.03 6.05 11.01
C GLN A 59 0.31 5.43 12.38
N HIS A 60 0.25 4.09 12.49
CA HIS A 60 0.63 3.40 13.71
C HIS A 60 2.10 3.64 14.07
N PHE A 61 3.01 3.53 13.10
CA PHE A 61 4.43 3.81 13.30
C PHE A 61 4.67 5.25 13.72
N ILE A 62 4.09 6.22 13.01
CA ILE A 62 4.22 7.65 13.33
C ILE A 62 3.80 7.92 14.77
N LYS A 63 2.66 7.36 15.18
CA LYS A 63 2.11 7.57 16.52
C LYS A 63 2.96 6.91 17.61
N GLU A 64 3.29 5.62 17.47
CA GLU A 64 3.99 4.86 18.52
C GLU A 64 5.46 5.26 18.66
N LEU A 65 6.10 5.71 17.58
CA LEU A 65 7.50 6.15 17.59
C LEU A 65 7.64 7.66 17.83
N GLY A 66 6.53 8.39 17.93
CA GLY A 66 6.53 9.83 18.21
C GLY A 66 7.13 10.66 17.08
N PHE A 67 6.98 10.24 15.83
CA PHE A 67 7.41 11.00 14.66
C PHE A 67 6.51 12.21 14.43
N ASP A 68 6.99 13.13 13.59
CA ASP A 68 6.18 14.27 13.15
C ASP A 68 4.88 13.79 12.48
N ILE A 69 3.84 14.61 12.57
CA ILE A 69 2.52 14.28 12.03
C ILE A 69 2.43 14.81 10.60
N SER A 70 2.05 13.94 9.66
CA SER A 70 1.77 14.35 8.28
C SER A 70 0.47 15.14 8.19
N ASN A 71 0.44 16.13 7.30
CA ASN A 71 -0.77 16.90 6.99
C ASN A 71 -1.77 16.12 6.12
N ASP A 72 -1.30 15.06 5.44
CA ASP A 72 -2.12 14.20 4.60
C ASP A 72 -1.66 12.72 4.66
N LEU A 73 -2.42 11.83 4.02
CA LEU A 73 -2.12 10.39 4.04
C LEU A 73 -0.91 10.03 3.18
N GLU A 74 -0.62 10.79 2.13
CA GLU A 74 0.53 10.56 1.24
C GLU A 74 1.85 10.82 1.99
N GLY A 75 1.92 11.93 2.73
CA GLY A 75 3.08 12.29 3.54
C GLY A 75 3.39 11.31 4.66
N THR A 76 2.47 10.41 5.03
CA THR A 76 2.80 9.34 5.99
C THR A 76 3.92 8.43 5.48
N PHE A 77 4.01 8.21 4.16
CA PHE A 77 5.10 7.45 3.56
C PHE A 77 6.43 8.21 3.65
N HIS A 78 6.41 9.52 3.38
CA HIS A 78 7.59 10.37 3.47
C HIS A 78 8.15 10.40 4.90
N ILE A 79 7.30 10.53 5.92
CA ILE A 79 7.73 10.53 7.33
C ILE A 79 8.40 9.21 7.71
N LEU A 80 7.90 8.08 7.21
CA LEU A 80 8.56 6.79 7.39
C LEU A 80 9.93 6.72 6.67
N GLY A 81 10.06 7.37 5.51
CA GLY A 81 11.33 7.52 4.80
C GLY A 81 12.36 8.37 5.57
N GLU A 82 11.95 9.56 6.02
CA GLU A 82 12.78 10.48 6.82
C GLU A 82 13.30 9.82 8.10
N ASN A 83 12.48 8.96 8.72
CA ASN A 83 12.82 8.22 9.92
C ASN A 83 13.44 6.83 9.65
N LYS A 84 13.82 6.55 8.39
CA LYS A 84 14.53 5.33 7.97
C LYS A 84 13.78 4.02 8.24
N VAL A 85 12.46 4.08 8.39
CA VAL A 85 11.58 2.89 8.40
C VAL A 85 11.50 2.31 6.99
N LEU A 86 11.39 3.19 6.00
CA LEU A 86 11.49 2.87 4.58
C LEU A 86 12.78 3.50 4.01
N PRO A 87 13.39 2.95 2.96
CA PRO A 87 14.36 3.70 2.17
C PRO A 87 13.69 4.96 1.59
N GLU A 88 14.37 6.09 1.66
CA GLU A 88 13.82 7.39 1.27
C GLU A 88 13.36 7.42 -0.20
N ASP A 89 14.18 6.91 -1.11
CA ASP A 89 13.84 6.79 -2.54
C ASP A 89 12.59 5.93 -2.76
N PHE A 90 12.43 4.86 -1.97
CA PHE A 90 11.26 3.99 -2.05
C PHE A 90 10.01 4.66 -1.48
N ALA A 91 10.13 5.37 -0.36
CA ALA A 91 9.05 6.15 0.22
C ALA A 91 8.52 7.19 -0.78
N LEU A 92 9.41 7.91 -1.46
CA LEU A 92 9.05 8.86 -2.53
C LEU A 92 8.36 8.17 -3.71
N LYS A 93 8.85 7.00 -4.11
CA LYS A 93 8.28 6.21 -5.22
C LYS A 93 6.86 5.73 -4.92
N ILE A 94 6.60 5.21 -3.71
CA ILE A 94 5.34 4.54 -3.40
C ILE A 94 4.25 5.49 -2.89
N ALA A 95 4.60 6.63 -2.31
CA ALA A 95 3.64 7.59 -1.74
C ALA A 95 2.48 7.97 -2.68
N PRO A 96 2.68 8.22 -4.00
CA PRO A 96 1.61 8.58 -4.94
C PRO A 96 0.47 7.53 -5.07
N VAL A 97 0.67 6.32 -4.55
CA VAL A 97 -0.37 5.27 -4.50
C VAL A 97 -1.61 5.73 -3.73
N VAL A 98 -1.45 6.62 -2.74
CA VAL A 98 -2.53 7.23 -1.98
C VAL A 98 -3.42 8.07 -2.89
N GLY A 99 -2.82 8.90 -3.74
CA GLY A 99 -3.54 9.69 -4.74
C GLY A 99 -4.28 8.81 -5.75
N LEU A 100 -3.68 7.70 -6.20
CA LEU A 100 -4.34 6.73 -7.08
C LEU A 100 -5.57 6.09 -6.41
N ARG A 101 -5.43 5.67 -5.14
CA ARG A 101 -6.54 5.14 -4.32
C ARG A 101 -7.64 6.17 -4.13
N ASN A 102 -7.29 7.44 -3.86
CA ASN A 102 -8.28 8.50 -3.68
C ASN A 102 -9.08 8.78 -4.95
N ARG A 103 -8.43 8.78 -6.12
CA ARG A 103 -9.12 8.92 -7.42
C ARG A 103 -10.06 7.75 -7.69
N LEU A 104 -9.64 6.54 -7.36
CA LEU A 104 -10.45 5.33 -7.50
C LEU A 104 -11.73 5.37 -6.63
N VAL A 105 -11.60 5.81 -5.37
CA VAL A 105 -12.71 5.85 -4.41
C VAL A 105 -13.65 7.02 -4.66
N HIS A 106 -13.11 8.23 -4.80
CA HIS A 106 -13.92 9.46 -4.77
C HIS A 106 -14.45 9.89 -6.13
N ARG A 107 -13.98 9.31 -7.25
CA ARG A 107 -14.49 9.52 -8.62
C ARG A 107 -14.59 10.99 -9.09
N TYR A 108 -14.02 11.95 -8.37
CA TYR A 108 -14.03 13.37 -8.75
C TYR A 108 -13.21 13.61 -10.03
N GLU A 109 -12.19 12.79 -10.26
CA GLU A 109 -11.49 12.66 -11.55
C GLU A 109 -11.84 11.31 -12.19
N LYS A 110 -12.13 11.29 -13.49
CA LYS A 110 -12.29 10.02 -14.23
C LYS A 110 -10.94 9.31 -14.28
N LEU A 111 -10.75 8.32 -13.42
CA LEU A 111 -9.66 7.35 -13.57
C LEU A 111 -9.97 6.47 -14.78
N ASP A 112 -9.06 6.45 -15.75
CA ASP A 112 -9.14 5.52 -16.88
C ASP A 112 -8.80 4.10 -16.41
N PRO A 113 -9.76 3.13 -16.44
CA PRO A 113 -9.54 1.79 -15.92
C PRO A 113 -8.38 1.06 -16.61
N LYS A 114 -8.14 1.36 -17.90
CA LYS A 114 -7.02 0.78 -18.64
C LYS A 114 -5.68 1.22 -18.05
N THR A 115 -5.47 2.54 -17.92
CA THR A 115 -4.26 3.12 -17.32
C THR A 115 -4.04 2.62 -15.89
N PHE A 116 -5.12 2.48 -15.10
CA PHE A 116 -5.04 1.92 -13.75
C PHE A 116 -4.52 0.48 -13.75
N ILE A 117 -5.11 -0.41 -14.55
CA ILE A 117 -4.70 -1.82 -14.63
C ILE A 117 -3.25 -1.92 -15.10
N GLU A 118 -2.87 -1.19 -16.15
CA GLU A 118 -1.49 -1.19 -16.68
C GLU A 118 -0.48 -0.75 -15.63
N SER A 119 -0.78 0.31 -14.88
CA SER A 119 0.08 0.79 -13.80
C SER A 119 0.18 -0.23 -12.67
N PHE A 120 -0.95 -0.81 -12.25
CA PHE A 120 -0.98 -1.77 -11.17
C PHE A 120 -0.27 -3.08 -11.52
N GLN A 121 -0.42 -3.59 -12.74
CA GLN A 121 0.33 -4.74 -13.23
C GLN A 121 1.84 -4.48 -13.25
N LYS A 122 2.28 -3.25 -13.52
CA LYS A 122 3.69 -2.88 -13.54
C LYS A 122 4.29 -2.70 -12.14
N GLU A 123 3.50 -2.19 -11.19
CA GLU A 123 4.00 -1.69 -9.89
C GLU A 123 3.57 -2.55 -8.70
N HIS A 124 2.84 -3.66 -8.92
CA HIS A 124 2.38 -4.52 -7.82
C HIS A 124 3.50 -5.09 -6.93
N SER A 125 4.73 -5.21 -7.45
CA SER A 125 5.90 -5.63 -6.66
C SER A 125 6.25 -4.67 -5.54
N ASP A 126 5.87 -3.39 -5.66
CA ASP A 126 6.20 -2.36 -4.67
C ASP A 126 5.46 -2.62 -3.35
N PHE A 127 4.27 -3.22 -3.38
CA PHE A 127 3.54 -3.62 -2.18
C PHE A 127 4.28 -4.73 -1.41
N GLU A 128 4.85 -5.69 -2.13
CA GLU A 128 5.69 -6.73 -1.51
C GLU A 128 6.98 -6.14 -0.93
N GLU A 129 7.57 -5.18 -1.62
CA GLU A 129 8.78 -4.49 -1.16
C GLU A 129 8.51 -3.67 0.11
N TYR A 130 7.39 -2.94 0.15
CA TYR A 130 6.93 -2.24 1.35
C TYR A 130 6.80 -3.19 2.54
N ILE A 131 6.11 -4.34 2.36
CA ILE A 131 5.98 -5.35 3.41
C ILE A 131 7.36 -5.81 3.92
N LYS A 132 8.29 -6.08 3.01
CA LYS A 132 9.66 -6.50 3.38
C LYS A 132 10.37 -5.43 4.21
N PHE A 133 10.25 -4.15 3.85
CA PHE A 133 10.87 -3.08 4.63
C PHE A 133 10.27 -2.97 6.04
N ILE A 134 8.95 -3.03 6.17
CA ILE A 134 8.30 -2.99 7.50
C ILE A 134 8.75 -4.17 8.37
N ILE A 135 8.74 -5.40 7.83
CA ILE A 135 9.19 -6.59 8.56
C ILE A 135 10.65 -6.45 8.98
N ASN A 136 11.54 -6.07 8.05
CA ASN A 136 12.96 -5.89 8.32
C ASN A 136 13.21 -4.82 9.40
N TYR A 137 12.41 -3.76 9.43
CA TYR A 137 12.49 -2.74 10.47
C TYR A 137 12.10 -3.32 11.83
N LEU A 138 10.97 -4.02 11.93
CA LEU A 138 10.51 -4.66 13.16
C LEU A 138 11.54 -5.67 13.70
N GLU A 139 12.12 -6.49 12.83
CA GLU A 139 13.15 -7.45 13.21
C GLU A 139 14.42 -6.77 13.74
N LYS A 140 14.83 -5.64 13.16
CA LYS A 140 15.98 -4.86 13.67
C LYS A 140 15.72 -4.29 15.06
N GLN A 141 14.51 -3.80 15.33
CA GLN A 141 14.15 -3.26 16.65
C GLN A 141 14.15 -4.34 17.74
N LYS A 142 13.83 -5.60 17.41
CA LYS A 142 13.87 -6.74 18.36
C LYS A 142 15.29 -7.15 18.76
N ASN A 143 16.29 -6.80 17.97
CA ASN A 143 17.68 -7.19 18.17
C ASN A 143 18.53 -6.11 18.87
N ILE A 144 17.89 -5.06 19.37
CA ILE A 144 18.48 -3.93 20.11
C ILE A 144 17.93 -3.93 21.53
#